data_AF-A0A3S3QS85-F1
#
_entry.id   AF-A0A3S3QS85-F1
#
_cell.length_a   1.000
_cell.length_b   1.000
_cell.length_c   1.000
_cell.angle_alpha   90.00
_cell.angle_beta   90.00
_cell.angle_gamma   90.00
#
_symmetry.space_group_name_H-M   'P 1'
#
loop_
_entity.id
_entity.type
_entity.pdbx_description
1 polymer ?
#
loop_
_entity_poly.entity_id
_entity_poly.type
_entity_poly.pdbx_seq_one_letter_code
_entity_poly.pdbx_strand_id
1 'polypeptide(L)'
;MKKISFFLIVCTMAVIAACSSEETTNFSSEDNGFKQKSLATLTAQYNKMINSPSYKNEHAALNQFVTKMNFNGNPAAIQGDTETDMLLWISNNLSTTSFTSYGAAVNEWENVVALGMVSYQANLGFYNELGSNPGLYPSIIPPLTAPVSPNACPTCKTAFNDCSSAANKAYGSAVEGIIDQIENNTITANQGVRKLEKADVKLTTALNRCKRTFLICCGS
;
A
#
# COMPACT_ATOMS: atom_id res chain seq x y z
N MET A 1 -38.26 42.63 -4.23
CA MET A 1 -38.57 43.15 -2.87
C MET A 1 -39.56 42.23 -2.19
N LYS A 2 -39.37 42.03 -0.88
CA LYS A 2 -40.20 41.26 0.08
C LYS A 2 -40.03 39.73 0.02
N LYS A 3 -39.88 38.97 1.09
CA LYS A 3 -39.37 39.06 2.48
C LYS A 3 -40.01 37.85 3.20
N ILE A 4 -39.31 37.29 4.20
CA ILE A 4 -39.86 36.46 5.32
C ILE A 4 -40.17 35.01 4.88
N SER A 5 -39.64 33.95 5.50
CA SER A 5 -39.77 33.65 6.93
C SER A 5 -38.54 32.98 7.55
N PHE A 6 -38.12 33.63 8.62
CA PHE A 6 -37.20 33.19 9.66
C PHE A 6 -38.04 32.39 10.68
N PHE A 7 -37.76 31.11 10.89
CA PHE A 7 -38.36 30.35 12.00
C PHE A 7 -37.26 29.85 12.92
N LEU A 8 -37.18 30.54 14.04
CA LEU A 8 -36.33 30.35 15.19
C LEU A 8 -37.15 29.55 16.21
N ILE A 9 -36.75 28.32 16.53
CA ILE A 9 -37.27 27.60 17.69
C ILE A 9 -36.09 27.28 18.61
N VAL A 10 -36.15 27.97 19.74
CA VAL A 10 -35.30 27.95 20.91
C VAL A 10 -35.89 26.97 21.94
N CYS A 11 -35.03 26.46 22.84
CA CYS A 11 -35.35 25.75 24.09
C CYS A 11 -35.76 24.26 23.91
N THR A 12 -35.32 23.30 24.73
CA THR A 12 -34.82 23.36 26.11
C THR A 12 -34.25 22.00 26.54
N MET A 13 -33.28 22.05 27.47
CA MET A 13 -33.12 21.22 28.67
C MET A 13 -32.50 19.80 28.66
N ALA A 14 -31.65 19.66 29.68
CA ALA A 14 -31.51 18.56 30.64
C ALA A 14 -30.51 17.43 30.33
N VAL A 15 -29.31 17.68 30.86
CA VAL A 15 -28.45 16.75 31.61
C VAL A 15 -29.18 15.50 32.11
N ILE A 16 -28.67 14.33 31.73
CA ILE A 16 -28.74 13.13 32.55
C ILE A 16 -27.31 12.59 32.69
N ALA A 17 -26.75 12.76 33.88
CA ALA A 17 -25.63 11.96 34.34
C ALA A 17 -26.16 10.57 34.68
N ALA A 18 -25.60 9.53 34.05
CA ALA A 18 -25.73 8.15 34.50
C ALA A 18 -24.32 7.56 34.60
N CYS A 19 -23.89 7.31 35.84
CA CYS A 19 -22.71 6.53 36.17
C CYS A 19 -22.90 5.09 35.68
N SER A 20 -21.95 4.56 34.91
CA SER A 20 -21.64 3.14 34.94
C SER A 20 -20.25 3.00 35.54
N SER A 21 -20.20 2.55 36.79
CA SER A 21 -18.97 2.06 37.40
C SER A 21 -18.64 0.74 36.73
N GLU A 22 -17.74 0.77 35.75
CA GLU A 22 -17.18 -0.45 35.19
C GLU A 22 -16.20 -1.04 36.20
N GLU A 23 -16.53 -2.23 36.68
CA GLU A 23 -15.59 -3.12 37.33
C GLU A 23 -14.36 -3.26 36.43
N THR A 24 -13.20 -2.86 36.94
CA THR A 24 -11.91 -3.14 36.32
C THR A 24 -11.65 -4.64 36.43
N THR A 25 -12.24 -5.41 35.51
CA THR A 25 -11.75 -6.76 35.22
C THR A 25 -10.34 -6.63 34.67
N ASN A 26 -9.36 -6.96 35.49
CA ASN A 26 -7.98 -7.19 35.05
C ASN A 26 -7.98 -8.34 34.06
N PHE A 27 -8.11 -8.03 32.76
CA PHE A 27 -7.80 -8.96 31.68
C PHE A 27 -6.30 -9.24 31.71
N SER A 28 -5.91 -10.32 32.36
CA SER A 28 -4.55 -10.85 32.28
C SER A 28 -4.31 -11.46 30.90
N SER A 29 -3.43 -10.84 30.13
CA SER A 29 -2.32 -11.50 29.42
C SER A 29 -2.58 -12.66 28.43
N GLU A 30 -3.80 -12.95 27.99
CA GLU A 30 -4.04 -13.96 26.93
C GLU A 30 -3.90 -13.40 25.50
N ASP A 31 -3.88 -12.08 25.34
CA ASP A 31 -3.84 -11.39 24.03
C ASP A 31 -2.54 -11.67 23.23
N ASN A 32 -1.44 -11.99 23.90
CA ASN A 32 -0.17 -12.25 23.23
C ASN A 32 -0.13 -13.61 22.50
N GLY A 33 -0.84 -14.62 23.00
CA GLY A 33 -0.84 -15.97 22.40
C GLY A 33 -1.62 -16.04 21.08
N PHE A 34 -2.74 -15.33 21.01
CA PHE A 34 -3.56 -15.24 19.79
C PHE A 34 -2.84 -14.46 18.68
N LYS A 35 -2.24 -13.31 19.02
CA LYS A 35 -1.47 -12.49 18.06
C LYS A 35 -0.24 -13.21 17.51
N GLN A 36 0.43 -14.04 18.32
CA GLN A 36 1.58 -14.81 17.85
C GLN A 36 1.18 -15.91 16.86
N LYS A 37 0.06 -16.60 17.10
CA LYS A 37 -0.45 -17.65 16.21
C LYS A 37 -0.94 -17.09 14.87
N SER A 38 -1.61 -15.94 14.89
CA SER A 38 -2.02 -15.27 13.66
C SER A 38 -0.84 -14.74 12.86
N LEU A 39 0.17 -14.14 13.50
CA LEU A 39 1.39 -13.70 12.82
C LEU A 39 2.10 -14.86 12.10
N ALA A 40 2.22 -16.03 12.75
CA ALA A 40 2.85 -17.20 12.14
C ALA A 40 2.06 -17.71 10.92
N THR A 41 0.73 -17.76 11.03
CA THR A 41 -0.17 -18.19 9.95
C THR A 41 -0.11 -17.21 8.78
N LEU A 42 -0.20 -15.91 9.06
CA LEU A 42 -0.10 -14.84 8.08
C LEU A 42 1.26 -14.86 7.37
N THR A 43 2.35 -15.07 8.12
CA THR A 43 3.71 -15.22 7.54
C THR A 43 3.79 -16.41 6.59
N ALA A 44 3.20 -17.56 6.95
CA ALA A 44 3.19 -18.74 6.10
C ALA A 44 2.39 -18.50 4.81
N GLN A 45 1.22 -17.85 4.90
CA GLN A 45 0.40 -17.50 3.74
C GLN A 45 1.10 -16.46 2.85
N TYR A 46 1.75 -15.46 3.44
CA TYR A 46 2.54 -14.48 2.71
C TYR A 46 3.68 -15.15 1.94
N ASN A 47 4.44 -16.03 2.60
CA ASN A 47 5.51 -16.79 1.97
C ASN A 47 4.98 -17.68 0.83
N LYS A 48 3.81 -18.29 0.99
CA LYS A 48 3.15 -19.06 -0.08
C LYS A 48 2.78 -18.15 -1.26
N MET A 49 2.19 -16.98 -0.98
CA MET A 49 1.79 -16.01 -2.00
C MET A 49 2.99 -15.53 -2.82
N ILE A 50 4.04 -15.01 -2.17
CA ILE A 50 5.20 -14.45 -2.89
C ILE A 50 5.96 -15.50 -3.71
N ASN A 51 5.83 -16.79 -3.35
CA ASN A 51 6.42 -17.89 -4.09
C ASN A 51 5.52 -18.47 -5.19
N SER A 52 4.24 -18.08 -5.25
CA SER A 52 3.27 -18.57 -6.23
C SER A 52 3.61 -18.11 -7.66
N PRO A 53 3.29 -18.91 -8.69
CA PRO A 53 3.48 -18.50 -10.08
C PRO A 53 2.67 -17.27 -10.46
N SER A 54 1.45 -17.13 -9.94
CA SER A 54 0.57 -16.00 -10.23
C SER A 54 1.16 -14.69 -9.72
N TYR A 55 1.65 -14.66 -8.48
CA TYR A 55 2.31 -13.50 -7.91
C TYR A 55 3.61 -13.16 -8.66
N LYS A 56 4.42 -14.17 -9.00
CA LYS A 56 5.66 -13.95 -9.75
C LYS A 56 5.40 -13.33 -11.13
N ASN A 57 4.35 -13.75 -11.82
CA ASN A 57 3.97 -13.21 -13.13
C ASN A 57 3.44 -11.77 -13.03
N GLU A 58 2.52 -11.53 -12.10
CA GLU A 58 2.02 -10.19 -11.75
C GLU A 58 3.19 -9.25 -11.41
N HIS A 59 4.01 -9.62 -10.44
CA HIS A 59 5.12 -8.80 -9.96
C HIS A 59 6.16 -8.54 -11.06
N ALA A 60 6.41 -9.51 -11.95
CA ALA A 60 7.27 -9.30 -13.11
C ALA A 60 6.67 -8.27 -14.09
N ALA A 61 5.37 -8.36 -14.39
CA ALA A 61 4.69 -7.41 -15.26
C ALA A 61 4.67 -5.99 -14.67
N LEU A 62 4.36 -5.86 -13.38
CA LEU A 62 4.42 -4.59 -12.65
C LEU A 62 5.82 -3.97 -12.69
N ASN A 63 6.86 -4.76 -12.41
CA ASN A 63 8.24 -4.27 -12.45
C ASN A 63 8.64 -3.79 -13.85
N GLN A 64 8.21 -4.50 -14.90
CA GLN A 64 8.42 -4.05 -16.28
C GLN A 64 7.70 -2.73 -16.56
N PHE A 65 6.45 -2.61 -16.13
CA PHE A 65 5.67 -1.39 -16.27
C PHE A 65 6.35 -0.19 -15.57
N VAL A 66 6.73 -0.34 -14.29
CA VAL A 66 7.42 0.71 -13.52
C VAL A 66 8.79 1.06 -14.13
N THR A 67 9.51 0.06 -14.65
CA THR A 67 10.79 0.28 -15.34
C THR A 67 10.57 1.13 -16.60
N LYS A 68 9.56 0.81 -17.42
CA LYS A 68 9.22 1.58 -18.63
C LYS A 68 8.71 2.98 -18.32
N MET A 69 8.01 3.15 -17.20
CA MET A 69 7.61 4.46 -16.72
C MET A 69 8.84 5.37 -16.48
N ASN A 70 10.00 4.79 -16.14
CA ASN A 70 11.26 5.50 -15.92
C ASN A 70 11.10 6.72 -15.00
N PHE A 71 10.26 6.56 -13.97
CA PHE A 71 9.90 7.67 -13.10
C PHE A 71 11.08 8.11 -12.24
N ASN A 72 11.54 9.34 -12.46
CA ASN A 72 12.62 9.96 -11.70
C ASN A 72 12.18 11.25 -10.98
N GLY A 73 10.88 11.55 -11.02
CA GLY A 73 10.28 12.81 -10.54
C GLY A 73 9.92 12.80 -9.05
N ASN A 74 9.25 13.87 -8.62
CA ASN A 74 8.68 13.97 -7.29
C ASN A 74 7.53 12.96 -7.14
N PRO A 75 7.56 12.01 -6.19
CA PRO A 75 6.48 11.05 -5.97
C PRO A 75 5.09 11.69 -5.87
N ALA A 76 4.98 12.95 -5.41
CA ALA A 76 3.75 13.73 -5.41
C ALA A 76 3.02 13.75 -6.78
N ALA A 77 3.77 13.69 -7.89
CA ALA A 77 3.24 13.71 -9.25
C ALA A 77 2.46 12.45 -9.65
N ILE A 78 2.65 11.34 -8.91
CA ILE A 78 1.92 10.07 -9.10
C ILE A 78 1.23 9.63 -7.79
N GLN A 79 1.21 10.50 -6.78
CA GLN A 79 0.64 10.21 -5.46
C GLN A 79 -0.87 10.36 -5.41
N GLY A 80 -1.50 10.91 -6.44
CA GLY A 80 -2.95 11.05 -6.51
C GLY A 80 -3.69 9.72 -6.30
N ASP A 81 -4.99 9.84 -6.03
CA ASP A 81 -5.81 8.70 -5.68
C ASP A 81 -6.25 7.87 -6.88
N THR A 82 -5.93 8.31 -8.10
CA THR A 82 -6.43 7.69 -9.32
C THR A 82 -5.31 7.07 -10.16
N GLU A 83 -5.61 5.91 -10.75
CA GLU A 83 -4.87 5.32 -11.87
C GLU A 83 -4.63 6.35 -12.99
N THR A 84 -5.61 7.25 -13.17
CA THR A 84 -5.56 8.34 -14.13
C THR A 84 -4.37 9.27 -13.93
N ASP A 85 -3.96 9.57 -12.69
CA ASP A 85 -2.83 10.48 -12.45
C ASP A 85 -1.50 9.89 -12.95
N MET A 86 -1.29 8.59 -12.75
CA MET A 86 -0.12 7.87 -13.24
C MET A 86 -0.11 7.80 -14.77
N LEU A 87 -1.22 7.41 -15.37
CA LEU A 87 -1.33 7.33 -16.83
C LEU A 87 -1.22 8.73 -17.48
N LEU A 88 -1.79 9.77 -16.87
CA LEU A 88 -1.66 11.15 -17.31
C LEU A 88 -0.21 11.62 -17.22
N TRP A 89 0.51 11.28 -16.13
CA TRP A 89 1.94 11.56 -16.03
C TRP A 89 2.72 10.90 -17.17
N ILE A 90 2.44 9.63 -17.48
CA ILE A 90 3.07 8.92 -18.62
C ILE A 90 2.76 9.65 -19.94
N SER A 91 1.51 10.04 -20.17
CA SER A 91 1.12 10.79 -21.37
C SER A 91 1.91 12.08 -21.52
N ASN A 92 2.06 12.84 -20.44
CA ASN A 92 2.76 14.12 -20.45
C ASN A 92 4.29 13.99 -20.53
N ASN A 93 4.83 12.82 -20.22
CA ASN A 93 6.26 12.54 -20.16
C ASN A 93 6.68 11.43 -21.12
N LEU A 94 5.91 11.17 -22.18
CA LEU A 94 6.11 10.02 -23.05
C LEU A 94 7.55 9.95 -23.60
N SER A 95 8.16 11.10 -23.91
CA SER A 95 9.53 11.22 -24.41
C SER A 95 10.63 10.80 -23.42
N THR A 96 10.31 10.69 -22.12
CA THR A 96 11.25 10.21 -21.08
C THR A 96 10.93 8.80 -20.62
N THR A 97 9.77 8.27 -20.97
CA THR A 97 9.38 6.87 -20.76
C THR A 97 9.92 5.96 -21.88
N SER A 98 9.85 4.66 -21.66
CA SER A 98 10.11 3.65 -22.70
C SER A 98 8.85 3.13 -23.38
N PHE A 99 7.68 3.73 -23.12
CA PHE A 99 6.45 3.37 -23.81
C PHE A 99 6.42 3.96 -25.22
N THR A 100 5.98 3.16 -26.19
CA THR A 100 5.89 3.59 -27.60
C THR A 100 4.76 4.59 -27.85
N SER A 101 3.73 4.57 -27.00
CA SER A 101 2.57 5.46 -27.04
C SER A 101 1.84 5.42 -25.69
N TYR A 102 0.96 6.39 -25.48
CA TYR A 102 0.02 6.35 -24.35
C TYR A 102 -0.85 5.08 -24.36
N GLY A 103 -1.36 4.67 -25.53
CA GLY A 103 -2.17 3.44 -25.65
C GLY A 103 -1.39 2.18 -25.29
N ALA A 104 -0.10 2.11 -25.60
CA ALA A 104 0.75 1.00 -25.18
C ALA A 104 0.89 0.95 -23.64
N ALA A 105 1.06 2.10 -22.99
CA ALA A 105 1.09 2.18 -21.52
C ALA A 105 -0.22 1.72 -20.89
N VAL A 106 -1.37 2.14 -21.43
CA VAL A 106 -2.69 1.69 -20.95
C VAL A 106 -2.83 0.18 -21.08
N ASN A 107 -2.47 -0.41 -22.22
CA ASN A 107 -2.57 -1.85 -22.44
C ASN A 107 -1.66 -2.65 -21.48
N GLU A 108 -0.44 -2.17 -21.24
CA GLU A 108 0.46 -2.81 -20.28
C GLU A 108 -0.05 -2.70 -18.85
N TRP A 109 -0.64 -1.55 -18.48
CA TRP A 109 -1.28 -1.38 -17.18
C TRP A 109 -2.48 -2.32 -16.99
N GLU A 110 -3.36 -2.42 -17.98
CA GLU A 110 -4.50 -3.33 -17.94
C GLU A 110 -4.04 -4.80 -17.84
N ASN A 111 -2.91 -5.15 -18.46
CA ASN A 111 -2.31 -6.47 -18.27
C ASN A 111 -1.79 -6.68 -16.84
N VAL A 112 -1.17 -5.67 -16.21
CA VAL A 112 -0.78 -5.72 -14.79
C VAL A 112 -2.01 -5.97 -13.93
N VAL A 113 -3.09 -5.20 -14.10
CA VAL A 113 -4.33 -5.37 -13.35
C VAL A 113 -4.96 -6.75 -13.54
N ALA A 114 -4.97 -7.26 -14.77
CA ALA A 114 -5.50 -8.60 -15.06
C ALA A 114 -4.69 -9.70 -14.36
N LEU A 115 -3.36 -9.62 -14.38
CA LEU A 115 -2.49 -10.55 -13.65
C LEU A 115 -2.63 -10.41 -12.14
N GLY A 116 -2.77 -9.19 -11.64
CA GLY A 116 -3.08 -8.89 -10.24
C GLY A 116 -4.37 -9.55 -9.78
N MET A 117 -5.42 -9.52 -10.61
CA MET A 117 -6.69 -10.19 -10.29
C MET A 117 -6.52 -11.71 -10.20
N VAL A 118 -5.76 -12.31 -11.12
CA VAL A 118 -5.45 -13.75 -11.09
C VAL A 118 -4.66 -14.10 -9.82
N SER A 119 -3.67 -13.28 -9.45
CA SER A 119 -2.87 -13.47 -8.25
C SER A 119 -3.67 -13.31 -6.97
N TYR A 120 -4.51 -12.29 -6.89
CA TYR A 120 -5.44 -12.06 -5.79
C TYR A 120 -6.35 -13.26 -5.57
N GLN A 121 -6.99 -13.75 -6.63
CA GLN A 121 -7.88 -14.92 -6.56
C GLN A 121 -7.14 -16.21 -6.14
N ALA A 122 -5.93 -16.44 -6.68
CA ALA A 122 -5.12 -17.59 -6.34
C ALA A 122 -4.61 -17.58 -4.89
N ASN A 123 -4.56 -16.39 -4.27
CA ASN A 123 -4.01 -16.17 -2.94
C ASN A 123 -5.03 -15.59 -1.94
N LEU A 124 -6.34 -15.80 -2.15
CA LEU A 124 -7.39 -15.32 -1.24
C LEU A 124 -7.16 -15.71 0.23
N GLY A 125 -6.58 -16.89 0.49
CA GLY A 125 -6.25 -17.31 1.85
C GLY A 125 -5.28 -16.36 2.57
N PHE A 126 -4.36 -15.71 1.84
CA PHE A 126 -3.51 -14.68 2.40
C PHE A 126 -4.31 -13.41 2.73
N TYR A 127 -5.09 -12.91 1.77
CA TYR A 127 -5.83 -11.65 1.95
C TYR A 127 -6.90 -11.74 3.04
N ASN A 128 -7.58 -12.88 3.16
CA ASN A 128 -8.55 -13.13 4.24
C ASN A 128 -7.87 -13.18 5.62
N GLU A 129 -6.71 -13.84 5.71
CA GLU A 129 -5.93 -13.86 6.96
C GLU A 129 -5.45 -12.46 7.34
N LEU A 130 -5.07 -11.65 6.33
CA LEU A 130 -4.67 -10.28 6.55
C LEU A 130 -5.82 -9.40 7.05
N GLY A 131 -7.00 -9.46 6.42
CA GLY A 131 -8.17 -8.69 6.85
C GLY A 131 -8.66 -9.06 8.24
N SER A 132 -8.52 -10.34 8.63
CA SER A 132 -8.80 -10.81 10.00
C SER A 132 -7.78 -10.34 11.04
N ASN A 133 -6.61 -9.85 10.62
CA ASN A 133 -5.51 -9.48 11.52
C ASN A 133 -4.85 -8.15 11.10
N PRO A 134 -5.60 -7.02 11.14
CA PRO A 134 -5.07 -5.73 10.74
C PRO A 134 -3.91 -5.29 11.64
N GLY A 135 -2.94 -4.59 11.06
CA GLY A 135 -1.74 -4.09 11.72
C GLY A 135 -0.58 -5.09 11.75
N LEU A 136 -0.78 -6.35 11.33
CA LEU A 136 0.29 -7.36 11.27
C LEU A 136 1.05 -7.36 9.95
N TYR A 137 0.54 -6.69 8.90
CA TYR A 137 1.21 -6.70 7.60
C TYR A 137 2.64 -6.12 7.63
N PRO A 138 2.93 -5.00 8.33
CA PRO A 138 4.30 -4.49 8.42
C PRO A 138 5.29 -5.47 9.07
N SER A 139 4.81 -6.44 9.86
CA SER A 139 5.64 -7.43 10.53
C SER A 139 6.01 -8.65 9.67
N ILE A 140 5.32 -8.87 8.54
CA ILE A 140 5.57 -10.00 7.64
C ILE A 140 6.33 -9.62 6.37
N ILE A 141 6.40 -8.33 6.03
CA ILE A 141 7.18 -7.85 4.88
C ILE A 141 8.67 -7.91 5.25
N PRO A 142 9.50 -8.65 4.50
CA PRO A 142 10.93 -8.68 4.76
C PRO A 142 11.54 -7.29 4.53
N PRO A 143 12.46 -6.84 5.39
CA PRO A 143 13.15 -5.57 5.19
C PRO A 143 13.97 -5.62 3.90
N LEU A 144 13.95 -4.54 3.13
CA LEU A 144 14.77 -4.44 1.94
C LEU A 144 16.24 -4.37 2.34
N THR A 145 17.08 -5.19 1.71
CA THR A 145 18.53 -5.14 1.93
C THR A 145 19.13 -3.96 1.17
N ALA A 146 19.94 -3.15 1.87
CA ALA A 146 20.71 -2.09 1.24
C ALA A 146 21.58 -2.64 0.09
N PRO A 147 21.71 -1.92 -1.03
CA PRO A 147 22.66 -2.30 -2.07
C PRO A 147 24.07 -2.48 -1.49
N VAL A 148 24.81 -3.45 -2.01
CA VAL A 148 26.21 -3.64 -1.61
C VAL A 148 27.02 -2.42 -2.09
N SER A 149 27.79 -1.82 -1.19
CA SER A 149 28.69 -0.71 -1.47
C SER A 149 30.12 -1.14 -1.18
N PRO A 150 31.10 -0.85 -2.07
CA PRO A 150 32.52 -1.13 -1.80
C PRO A 150 33.06 -0.29 -0.63
N ASN A 151 32.48 0.88 -0.40
CA ASN A 151 32.81 1.74 0.74
C ASN A 151 31.85 1.46 1.90
N ALA A 152 32.38 1.32 3.11
CA ALA A 152 31.55 1.33 4.32
C ALA A 152 30.90 2.72 4.46
N CYS A 153 29.59 2.80 4.25
CA CYS A 153 28.82 4.05 4.34
C CYS A 153 27.69 3.92 5.38
N PRO A 154 28.01 3.89 6.69
CA PRO A 154 27.02 3.59 7.74
C PRO A 154 25.84 4.58 7.75
N THR A 155 26.11 5.88 7.62
CA THR A 155 25.07 6.93 7.59
C THR A 155 24.09 6.73 6.43
N CYS A 156 24.62 6.35 5.27
CA CYS A 156 23.91 6.14 4.02
C CYS A 156 23.04 4.89 4.11
N LYS A 157 23.57 3.83 4.75
CA LYS A 157 22.83 2.60 5.08
C LYS A 157 21.68 2.88 6.05
N THR A 158 21.89 3.70 7.09
CA THR A 158 20.81 4.11 8.00
C THR A 158 19.72 4.87 7.24
N ALA A 159 20.08 5.88 6.44
CA ALA A 159 19.12 6.64 5.65
C ALA A 159 18.34 5.75 4.64
N PHE A 160 19.00 4.76 4.05
CA PHE A 160 18.34 3.77 3.20
C PHE A 160 17.33 2.91 3.97
N ASN A 161 17.72 2.41 5.14
CA ASN A 161 16.86 1.60 6.00
C ASN A 161 15.63 2.41 6.45
N ASP A 162 15.81 3.67 6.85
CA ASP A 162 14.72 4.55 7.24
C ASP A 162 13.77 4.83 6.07
N CYS A 163 14.32 5.12 4.88
CA CYS A 163 13.56 5.37 3.66
C CYS A 163 12.73 4.14 3.24
N SER A 164 13.37 2.97 3.20
CA SER A 164 12.70 1.71 2.80
C SER A 164 11.69 1.25 3.84
N SER A 165 11.97 1.41 5.14
CA SER A 165 11.02 1.13 6.23
C SER A 165 9.78 2.02 6.13
N ALA A 166 9.96 3.33 5.91
CA ALA A 166 8.85 4.26 5.72
C ALA A 166 8.00 3.90 4.49
N ALA A 167 8.63 3.51 3.38
CA ALA A 167 7.93 3.06 2.17
C ALA A 167 7.13 1.77 2.42
N ASN A 168 7.73 0.77 3.06
CA ASN A 168 7.07 -0.49 3.42
C ASN A 168 5.88 -0.26 4.38
N LYS A 169 6.04 0.63 5.36
CA LYS A 169 4.95 0.98 6.29
C LYS A 169 3.77 1.62 5.54
N ALA A 170 4.05 2.60 4.67
CA ALA A 170 3.01 3.27 3.89
C ALA A 170 2.28 2.30 2.95
N TYR A 171 3.03 1.42 2.28
CA TYR A 171 2.45 0.35 1.46
C TYR A 171 1.59 -0.59 2.30
N GLY A 172 2.08 -1.01 3.47
CA GLY A 172 1.34 -1.91 4.34
C GLY A 172 0.01 -1.35 4.84
N SER A 173 0.00 -0.09 5.29
CA SER A 173 -1.25 0.58 5.66
C SER A 173 -2.22 0.72 4.47
N ALA A 174 -1.70 0.92 3.26
CA ALA A 174 -2.53 0.99 2.06
C ALA A 174 -3.17 -0.37 1.74
N VAL A 175 -2.39 -1.46 1.78
CA VAL A 175 -2.88 -2.83 1.55
C VAL A 175 -3.98 -3.16 2.56
N GLU A 176 -3.72 -2.98 3.86
CA GLU A 176 -4.70 -3.24 4.92
C GLU A 176 -5.99 -2.44 4.72
N GLY A 177 -5.90 -1.15 4.41
CA GLY A 177 -7.06 -0.30 4.15
C GLY A 177 -7.83 -0.68 2.88
N ILE A 178 -7.17 -1.26 1.88
CA ILE A 178 -7.83 -1.76 0.66
C ILE A 178 -8.56 -3.07 0.97
N ILE A 179 -7.94 -3.99 1.71
CA ILE A 179 -8.57 -5.24 2.10
C ILE A 179 -9.81 -4.99 2.97
N ASP A 180 -9.72 -4.08 3.95
CA ASP A 180 -10.88 -3.66 4.74
C ASP A 180 -12.03 -3.13 3.88
N GLN A 181 -11.74 -2.31 2.85
CA GLN A 181 -12.76 -1.82 1.91
C GLN A 181 -13.40 -2.95 1.07
N ILE A 182 -12.66 -4.01 0.75
CA ILE A 182 -13.19 -5.18 0.02
C ILE A 182 -14.08 -6.00 0.96
N GLU A 183 -13.63 -6.32 2.17
CA GLU A 183 -14.37 -7.11 3.16
C GLU A 183 -15.67 -6.42 3.58
N ASN A 184 -15.63 -5.10 3.74
CA ASN A 184 -16.81 -4.27 4.04
C ASN A 184 -17.65 -3.94 2.80
N ASN A 185 -17.37 -4.55 1.64
CA ASN A 185 -18.08 -4.34 0.37
C ASN A 185 -18.20 -2.87 -0.07
N THR A 186 -17.26 -2.01 0.38
CA THR A 186 -17.21 -0.60 0.00
C THR A 186 -16.61 -0.43 -1.40
N ILE A 187 -15.76 -1.37 -1.82
CA ILE A 187 -15.28 -1.50 -3.20
C ILE A 187 -15.37 -2.95 -3.65
N THR A 188 -15.48 -3.16 -4.96
CA THR A 188 -15.38 -4.50 -5.56
C THR A 188 -13.95 -5.03 -5.51
N ALA A 189 -13.78 -6.36 -5.59
CA ALA A 189 -12.45 -6.98 -5.66
C ALA A 189 -11.60 -6.42 -6.82
N ASN A 190 -12.20 -6.18 -7.99
CA ASN A 190 -11.50 -5.59 -9.14
C ASN A 190 -11.01 -4.16 -8.87
N GLN A 191 -11.83 -3.32 -8.21
CA GLN A 191 -11.40 -1.99 -7.76
C GLN A 191 -10.31 -2.08 -6.69
N GLY A 192 -10.41 -3.06 -5.79
CA GLY A 192 -9.41 -3.36 -4.78
C GLY A 192 -8.06 -3.72 -5.40
N VAL A 193 -8.03 -4.67 -6.34
CA VAL A 193 -6.82 -5.06 -7.09
C VAL A 193 -6.19 -3.86 -7.77
N ARG A 194 -6.95 -3.04 -8.49
CA ARG A 194 -6.40 -1.79 -9.10
C ARG A 194 -5.74 -0.87 -8.07
N LYS A 195 -6.32 -0.76 -6.87
CA LYS A 195 -5.72 0.02 -5.78
C LYS A 195 -4.45 -0.65 -5.22
N LEU A 196 -4.42 -1.98 -5.13
CA LEU A 196 -3.23 -2.76 -4.72
C LEU A 196 -2.09 -2.54 -5.70
N GLU A 197 -2.33 -2.73 -7.01
CA GLU A 197 -1.30 -2.51 -8.05
C GLU A 197 -0.75 -1.07 -8.00
N LYS A 198 -1.62 -0.08 -7.75
CA LYS A 198 -1.18 1.31 -7.58
C LYS A 198 -0.29 1.47 -6.36
N ALA A 199 -0.65 0.85 -5.23
CA ALA A 199 0.16 0.89 -4.02
C ALA A 199 1.54 0.25 -4.29
N ASP A 200 1.58 -0.81 -5.09
CA ASP A 200 2.81 -1.49 -5.52
C ASP A 200 3.68 -0.64 -6.46
N VAL A 201 3.07 0.10 -7.41
CA VAL A 201 3.79 1.11 -8.20
C VAL A 201 4.43 2.16 -7.30
N LYS A 202 3.67 2.68 -6.31
CA LYS A 202 4.17 3.68 -5.35
C LYS A 202 5.32 3.12 -4.52
N LEU A 203 5.19 1.89 -4.01
CA LEU A 203 6.24 1.20 -3.27
C LEU A 203 7.50 1.05 -4.13
N THR A 204 7.39 0.45 -5.31
CA THR A 204 8.52 0.18 -6.20
C THR A 204 9.25 1.48 -6.57
N THR A 205 8.51 2.53 -6.87
CA THR A 205 9.07 3.85 -7.17
C THR A 205 9.79 4.46 -5.96
N ALA A 206 9.19 4.37 -4.76
CA ALA A 206 9.81 4.84 -3.53
C ALA A 206 11.11 4.07 -3.20
N LEU A 207 11.09 2.73 -3.32
CA LEU A 207 12.27 1.89 -3.09
C LEU A 207 13.38 2.17 -4.10
N ASN A 208 13.05 2.40 -5.38
CA ASN A 208 14.03 2.81 -6.39
C ASN A 208 14.66 4.17 -6.05
N ARG A 209 13.87 5.11 -5.52
CA ARG A 209 14.40 6.38 -5.00
C ARG A 209 15.33 6.15 -3.80
N CYS A 210 14.95 5.32 -2.83
CA CYS A 210 15.81 4.99 -1.70
C CYS A 210 17.15 4.40 -2.17
N LYS A 211 17.11 3.44 -3.11
CA LYS A 211 18.30 2.83 -3.72
C LYS A 211 19.17 3.88 -4.42
N ARG A 212 18.58 4.77 -5.23
CA ARG A 212 19.32 5.83 -5.93
C ARG A 212 20.00 6.79 -4.96
N THR A 213 19.30 7.25 -3.93
CA THR A 213 19.87 8.12 -2.90
C THR A 213 21.03 7.43 -2.18
N PHE A 214 20.87 6.14 -1.85
CA PHE A 214 21.96 5.36 -1.26
C PHE A 214 23.19 5.32 -2.18
N LEU A 215 23.01 5.00 -3.48
CA LEU A 215 24.11 4.93 -4.43
C LEU A 215 24.83 6.28 -4.62
N ILE A 216 24.08 7.39 -4.65
CA ILE A 216 24.66 8.74 -4.73
C ILE A 216 25.43 9.04 -3.44
N CYS A 217 24.84 8.75 -2.28
CA CYS A 217 25.44 9.03 -0.98
C CYS A 217 26.71 8.19 -0.72
N CYS A 218 26.78 6.96 -1.22
CA CYS A 218 27.93 6.05 -1.06
C CYS A 218 29.00 6.21 -2.16
N GLY A 219 28.63 6.76 -3.31
CA GLY A 219 29.50 6.99 -4.45
C GLY A 219 30.09 8.40 -4.52
N SER A 220 29.60 9.32 -3.67
CA SER A 220 30.19 10.64 -3.41
C SER A 220 31.19 10.54 -2.26
#